data_AF-A0A7X6SL33-F1
#
_entry.id   AF-A0A7X6SL33-F1
#
_cell.length_a   1.000
_cell.length_b   1.000
_cell.length_c   1.000
_cell.angle_alpha   90.00
_cell.angle_beta   90.00
_cell.angle_gamma   90.00
#
_symmetry.space_group_name_H-M   'P 1'
#
loop_
_entity.id
_entity.type
_entity.pdbx_description
1 polymer ?
#
loop_
_entity_poly.entity_id
_entity_poly.type
_entity_poly.pdbx_seq_one_letter_code
_entity_poly.pdbx_strand_id
1 'polypeptide(L)' 'MNLNVGAATDVGQLRSLNEDNYSVGDDVVAVADGMGGHNGGEVASALALA' A
#
# COMPACT_ATOMS: atom_id res chain seq x y z
N MET A 1 -9.50 -22.15 -3.98
CA MET A 1 -8.82 -21.55 -5.14
C MET A 1 -7.49 -21.05 -4.61
N ASN A 2 -6.34 -21.55 -5.07
CA ASN A 2 -5.05 -21.09 -4.54
C ASN A 2 -4.57 -19.90 -5.39
N LEU A 3 -4.54 -18.71 -4.80
CA LEU A 3 -3.93 -17.54 -5.42
C LEU A 3 -2.42 -17.56 -5.16
N ASN A 4 -1.62 -17.53 -6.22
CA ASN A 4 -0.19 -17.27 -6.13
C ASN A 4 0.02 -15.75 -6.31
N VAL A 5 0.38 -15.06 -5.24
CA VAL A 5 0.49 -13.58 -5.23
C VAL A 5 1.93 -13.17 -4.92
N GLY A 6 2.42 -12.16 -5.66
CA GLY A 6 3.63 -11.42 -5.32
C GLY A 6 3.27 -9.94 -5.18
N ALA A 7 3.88 -9.26 -4.21
CA ALA A 7 3.68 -7.85 -3.98
C ALA A 7 5.02 -7.16 -3.72
N ALA A 8 5.15 -5.94 -4.22
CA ALA A 8 6.29 -5.06 -4.03
C ALA A 8 5.82 -3.62 -4.19
N THR A 9 6.45 -2.70 -3.47
CA THR A 9 6.25 -1.25 -3.65
C THR A 9 7.60 -0.54 -3.54
N ASP A 10 7.71 0.63 -4.17
CA ASP A 10 8.93 1.44 -4.24
C ASP A 10 8.57 2.93 -4.19
N VAL A 11 9.41 3.74 -3.54
CA VAL A 11 9.20 5.19 -3.42
C VAL A 11 9.36 5.94 -4.75
N GLY A 12 10.00 5.31 -5.73
CA GLY A 12 10.34 5.90 -7.01
C GLY A 12 11.48 6.91 -6.92
N GLN A 13 11.64 7.71 -7.97
CA GLN A 13 12.80 8.59 -8.14
C GLN A 13 12.60 10.03 -7.62
N LEU A 14 11.36 10.41 -7.29
CA LEU A 14 10.99 11.81 -7.04
C LEU A 14 10.49 12.09 -5.62
N ARG A 15 9.73 11.16 -5.04
CA ARG A 15 9.17 11.34 -3.70
C ARG A 15 10.21 10.99 -2.64
N SER A 16 10.11 11.61 -1.49
CA SER A 16 10.95 11.29 -0.32
C SER A 16 10.34 10.21 0.58
N LEU A 17 9.05 9.94 0.41
CA LEU A 17 8.28 8.97 1.18
C LEU A 17 7.35 8.22 0.24
N ASN A 18 7.23 6.91 0.46
CA ASN A 18 6.23 6.08 -0.19
C ASN A 18 4.97 6.05 0.69
N GLU A 19 3.84 6.51 0.15
CA GLU A 19 2.56 6.50 0.84
C GLU A 19 1.67 5.33 0.38
N ASP A 20 2.17 4.44 -0.49
CA ASP A 20 1.49 3.22 -0.93
C ASP A 20 1.50 2.13 0.16
N ASN A 21 0.40 1.38 0.26
CA ASN A 21 0.32 0.13 1.01
C ASN A 21 -0.41 -0.96 0.21
N TYR A 22 -0.17 -2.22 0.55
CA TYR A 22 -0.87 -3.36 -0.01
C TYR A 22 -1.21 -4.41 1.05
N SER A 23 -2.25 -5.19 0.80
CA SER A 23 -2.70 -6.32 1.63
C SER A 23 -2.90 -7.55 0.75
N VAL A 24 -2.42 -8.71 1.21
CA VAL A 24 -2.58 -10.00 0.54
C VAL A 24 -3.27 -10.95 1.53
N GLY A 25 -4.56 -11.18 1.33
CA GLY A 25 -5.34 -12.18 2.05
C GLY A 25 -5.64 -13.41 1.19
N ASP A 26 -6.26 -14.41 1.81
CA ASP A 26 -6.57 -15.68 1.16
C ASP A 26 -7.59 -15.53 0.01
N ASP A 27 -8.53 -14.60 0.15
CA ASP A 27 -9.62 -14.37 -0.81
C ASP A 27 -9.62 -12.96 -1.43
N VAL A 28 -8.87 -12.02 -0.86
CA VAL A 28 -8.84 -10.62 -1.27
C VAL A 28 -7.40 -10.10 -1.29
N VAL A 29 -7.07 -9.40 -2.36
CA VAL A 29 -5.83 -8.63 -2.48
C VAL A 29 -6.22 -7.18 -2.73
N ALA A 30 -5.56 -6.25 -2.04
CA ALA A 30 -5.86 -4.83 -2.12
C ALA A 30 -4.61 -3.96 -2.12
N VAL A 31 -4.69 -2.79 -2.75
CA VAL A 31 -3.65 -1.76 -2.80
C VAL A 31 -4.30 -0.42 -2.47
N ALA A 32 -3.62 0.41 -1.68
CA ALA A 32 -4.06 1.74 -1.29
C ALA A 32 -2.92 2.75 -1.55
N ASP A 33 -3.20 3.74 -2.38
CA ASP A 33 -2.33 4.91 -2.62
C ASP A 33 -2.72 6.00 -1.61
N GLY A 34 -1.80 6.26 -0.67
CA GLY A 34 -1.99 7.24 0.38
C GLY A 34 -1.68 8.65 -0.08
N MET A 35 -2.46 9.62 0.40
CA MET A 35 -2.19 11.04 0.16
C MET A 35 -2.27 11.84 1.46
N GLY A 36 -1.32 12.75 1.66
CA GLY A 36 -1.36 13.68 2.78
C GLY A 36 -0.02 14.32 3.13
N GLY A 37 1.10 13.68 2.74
CA GLY A 37 2.44 14.13 3.10
C GLY A 37 2.73 14.06 4.60
N HIS A 38 4.00 14.23 4.99
CA HIS A 38 4.48 13.90 6.35
C HIS A 38 4.04 12.48 6.75
N ASN A 39 3.03 12.36 7.63
CA ASN A 39 2.50 11.08 8.10
C ASN A 39 1.03 10.88 7.66
N GLY A 40 0.48 11.76 6.82
CA GLY A 40 -0.93 11.74 6.45
C GLY A 40 -1.29 10.61 5.51
N GLY A 41 -0.56 10.44 4.41
CA GLY A 41 -0.88 9.43 3.40
C GLY A 41 -0.49 8.03 3.84
N GLU A 42 0.66 7.84 4.48
CA GLU A 42 1.05 6.53 5.05
C GLU A 42 0.00 6.00 6.04
N VAL A 43 -0.48 6.85 6.96
CA VAL A 43 -1.51 6.46 7.94
C VAL A 43 -2.83 6.17 7.24
N ALA A 44 -3.20 6.97 6.24
CA ALA A 44 -4.44 6.77 5.49
C ALA A 44 -4.44 5.46 4.70
N SER A 45 -3.36 5.14 3.98
CA SER A 45 -3.28 3.91 3.19
C SER A 45 -3.19 2.66 4.07
N ALA A 46 -2.51 2.74 5.23
CA ALA A 46 -2.50 1.66 6.21
C ALA A 46 -3.90 1.41 6.81
N LEU A 47 -4.63 2.49 7.17
CA LEU A 47 -5.97 2.38 7.72
C LEU A 47 -6.99 1.84 6.72
N ALA A 48 -6.84 2.18 5.43
CA ALA A 48 -7.72 1.69 4.37
C ALA A 48 -7.63 0.16 4.15
N LEU A 49 -6.54 -0.45 4.61
CA LEU A 49 -6.27 -1.89 4.47
C LEU A 49 -6.28 -2.63 5.81
N ALA A 50 -6.68 -1.97 6.89
CA ALA A 50 -6.79 -2.52 8.24
C ALA A 50 -7.97 -3.50 8.40
#